data_AF-A0A9D8RFA6-F1
#
_entry.id   AF-A0A9D8RFA6-F1
#
_cell.length_a   1.000
_cell.length_b   1.000
_cell.length_c   1.000
_cell.angle_alpha   90.00
_cell.angle_beta   90.00
_cell.angle_gamma   90.00
#
_symmetry.space_group_name_H-M   'P 1'
#
loop_
_entity.id
_entity.type
_entity.pdbx_description
1 polymer ?
#
loop_
_entity_poly.entity_id
_entity_poly.type
_entity_poly.pdbx_seq_one_letter_code
_entity_poly.pdbx_strand_id
1 'polypeptide(L)'
;MKKIFLLVFLFVSSFYIFAGKVYKSSATASYYGEAFHGKKTSNGETFNMKDYTCAHKSLPFDTILRVTNLSNGKSVKVRVNDRGPFVVGREIDLSKAAAVKLDMLGTGTATVKIEIVQMGPETDLSKQTAAKAKEIMAKKEGTSKTTSTSSKKTTTSSKKKTTESPKKESEVSTSKANTGDTPVLWDIQIGAFKSKENARKRAKALSDAGFTKIVIQKTGDIYRVAIKEVESSEVAEMEGRLQENGFSEYSVRRRKTNSDNAK
;
A
#
# COMPACT_ATOMS: atom_id res chain seq x y z
N MET A 1 32.81 -21.99 -51.90
CA MET A 1 32.83 -21.19 -50.65
C MET A 1 31.82 -20.01 -50.62
N LYS A 2 30.70 -20.05 -51.36
CA LYS A 2 29.69 -18.96 -51.38
C LYS A 2 28.30 -19.36 -50.82
N LYS A 3 28.12 -20.59 -50.33
CA LYS A 3 26.81 -21.10 -49.84
C LYS A 3 26.66 -21.12 -48.31
N ILE A 4 27.70 -20.76 -47.56
CA ILE A 4 27.68 -20.76 -46.07
C ILE A 4 27.34 -19.39 -45.47
N PHE A 5 27.44 -18.31 -46.25
CA PHE A 5 27.14 -16.96 -45.75
C PHE A 5 25.64 -16.63 -45.70
N LEU A 6 24.79 -17.38 -46.41
CA LEU A 6 23.33 -17.13 -46.45
C LEU A 6 22.58 -17.72 -45.23
N LEU A 7 23.20 -18.66 -44.51
CA LEU A 7 22.54 -19.38 -43.41
C LEU A 7 22.73 -18.70 -42.03
N VAL A 8 23.62 -17.72 -41.92
CA VAL A 8 23.83 -16.96 -40.67
C VAL A 8 22.92 -15.72 -40.61
N PHE A 9 22.40 -15.24 -41.75
CA PHE A 9 21.54 -14.05 -41.77
C PHE A 9 20.06 -14.34 -41.41
N LEU A 10 19.63 -15.61 -41.45
CA LEU A 10 18.26 -16.01 -41.08
C LEU A 10 18.08 -16.32 -39.59
N PHE A 11 19.16 -16.38 -38.80
CA PHE A 11 19.06 -16.61 -37.35
C PHE A 11 19.03 -15.32 -36.53
N VAL A 12 19.44 -14.18 -37.10
CA VAL A 12 19.53 -12.90 -36.38
C VAL A 12 18.23 -12.09 -36.42
N SER A 13 17.28 -12.40 -37.32
CA SER A 13 16.01 -11.67 -37.43
C SER A 13 14.88 -12.21 -36.54
N SER A 14 15.10 -13.31 -35.81
CA SER A 14 14.05 -13.93 -34.97
C SER A 14 14.17 -13.57 -33.48
N PHE A 15 15.03 -12.60 -33.13
CA PHE A 15 14.98 -11.93 -31.83
C PHE A 15 14.19 -10.63 -31.95
N TYR A 16 12.93 -10.72 -32.38
CA TYR A 16 11.98 -9.64 -32.11
C TYR A 16 11.80 -9.57 -30.60
N ILE A 17 12.49 -8.61 -29.99
CA ILE A 17 12.30 -8.23 -28.60
C ILE A 17 10.80 -7.94 -28.43
N PHE A 18 10.09 -8.85 -27.76
CA PHE A 18 8.70 -8.68 -27.34
C PHE A 18 8.64 -7.61 -26.25
N ALA A 19 8.91 -6.36 -26.64
CA ALA A 19 8.75 -5.19 -25.79
C ALA A 19 7.24 -4.90 -25.72
N GLY A 20 6.59 -5.38 -24.64
CA GLY A 20 5.20 -5.05 -24.35
C GLY A 20 5.00 -3.53 -24.33
N LYS A 21 3.83 -3.06 -24.81
CA LYS A 21 3.50 -1.63 -24.86
C LYS A 21 3.48 -1.06 -23.44
N VAL A 22 4.27 -0.03 -23.16
CA VAL A 22 4.23 0.65 -21.86
C VAL A 22 2.83 1.27 -21.69
N TYR A 23 2.11 0.80 -20.68
CA TYR A 23 0.83 1.37 -20.28
C TYR A 23 1.05 2.57 -19.36
N LYS A 24 1.92 2.40 -18.35
CA LYS A 24 2.28 3.45 -17.41
C LYS A 24 3.69 3.24 -16.88
N SER A 25 4.54 4.27 -16.95
CA SER A 25 5.95 4.20 -16.54
C SER A 25 6.15 4.30 -15.03
N SER A 26 5.23 4.96 -14.33
CA SER A 26 5.23 5.10 -12.88
C SER A 26 3.79 5.12 -12.35
N ALA A 27 3.45 4.13 -11.54
CA ALA A 27 2.13 3.95 -10.96
C ALA A 27 2.24 3.31 -9.57
N THR A 28 1.29 3.58 -8.68
CA THR A 28 1.23 2.92 -7.37
C THR A 28 0.46 1.61 -7.47
N ALA A 29 1.10 0.52 -7.07
CA ALA A 29 0.50 -0.81 -6.93
C ALA A 29 0.28 -1.14 -5.46
N SER A 30 -0.80 -1.85 -5.12
CA SER A 30 -0.96 -2.54 -3.84
C SER A 30 -1.26 -4.03 -4.06
N TYR A 31 -1.64 -4.76 -3.02
CA TYR A 31 -2.08 -6.14 -3.15
C TYR A 31 -3.27 -6.47 -2.23
N TYR A 32 -4.02 -7.50 -2.59
CA TYR A 32 -5.16 -7.98 -1.80
C TYR A 32 -4.74 -8.63 -0.48
N GLY A 33 -5.43 -8.28 0.59
CA GLY A 33 -5.36 -9.00 1.88
C GLY A 33 -5.98 -10.39 1.80
N GLU A 34 -5.70 -11.23 2.79
CA GLU A 34 -6.15 -12.64 2.80
C GLU A 34 -7.68 -12.80 2.81
N ALA A 35 -8.40 -11.82 3.38
CA ALA A 35 -9.85 -11.79 3.46
C ALA A 35 -10.59 -11.72 2.10
N PHE A 36 -9.86 -11.52 1.00
CA PHE A 36 -10.43 -11.55 -0.35
C PHE A 36 -10.44 -12.96 -0.96
N HIS A 37 -9.62 -13.87 -0.47
CA HIS A 37 -9.49 -15.22 -1.03
C HIS A 37 -10.82 -15.98 -0.98
N GLY A 38 -11.15 -16.66 -2.07
CA GLY A 38 -12.41 -17.39 -2.21
C GLY A 38 -13.62 -16.52 -2.57
N LYS A 39 -13.49 -15.19 -2.61
CA LYS A 39 -14.57 -14.29 -3.06
C LYS A 39 -14.63 -14.21 -4.58
N LYS A 40 -15.77 -13.81 -5.12
CA LYS A 40 -15.94 -13.56 -6.54
C LYS A 40 -15.27 -12.25 -6.98
N THR A 41 -14.55 -12.31 -8.09
CA THR A 41 -14.02 -11.14 -8.80
C THR A 41 -15.09 -10.57 -9.72
N SER A 42 -14.80 -9.40 -10.29
CA SER A 42 -15.70 -8.70 -11.22
C SER A 42 -15.91 -9.43 -12.55
N ASN A 43 -15.05 -10.37 -12.93
CA ASN A 43 -15.26 -11.24 -14.09
C ASN A 43 -16.00 -12.55 -13.74
N GLY A 44 -16.37 -12.77 -12.47
CA GLY A 44 -17.12 -13.93 -12.00
C GLY A 44 -16.27 -15.12 -11.55
N GLU A 45 -14.95 -15.07 -11.73
CA GLU A 45 -14.03 -16.07 -11.19
C GLU A 45 -13.97 -16.02 -9.66
N THR A 46 -13.51 -17.11 -9.04
CA THR A 46 -13.18 -17.13 -7.62
C THR A 46 -11.74 -16.65 -7.43
N PHE A 47 -11.54 -15.58 -6.65
CA PHE A 47 -10.21 -15.02 -6.41
C PHE A 47 -9.31 -15.98 -5.63
N ASN A 48 -8.16 -16.29 -6.23
CA ASN A 48 -7.11 -17.06 -5.59
C ASN A 48 -5.87 -16.18 -5.35
N MET A 49 -5.51 -15.97 -4.08
CA MET A 49 -4.37 -15.14 -3.72
C MET A 49 -3.02 -15.72 -4.18
N LYS A 50 -2.99 -17.02 -4.52
CA LYS A 50 -1.80 -17.75 -4.97
C LYS A 50 -1.56 -17.67 -6.48
N ASP A 51 -2.55 -17.21 -7.25
CA ASP A 51 -2.43 -17.06 -8.70
C ASP A 51 -1.79 -15.73 -9.07
N TYR A 52 -1.30 -15.58 -10.31
CA TYR A 52 -0.77 -14.32 -10.81
C TYR A 52 -1.86 -13.49 -11.50
N THR A 53 -2.73 -12.88 -10.69
CA THR A 53 -3.81 -12.01 -11.18
C THR A 53 -3.77 -10.63 -10.55
N CYS A 54 -4.54 -9.71 -11.12
CA CYS A 54 -4.70 -8.35 -10.61
C CYS A 54 -6.09 -7.76 -10.88
N ALA A 55 -6.42 -6.72 -10.12
CA ALA A 55 -7.52 -5.81 -10.40
C ALA A 55 -7.02 -4.57 -11.13
N HIS A 56 -7.75 -4.16 -12.17
CA HIS A 56 -7.49 -2.92 -12.91
C HIS A 56 -8.80 -2.21 -13.28
N LYS A 57 -8.78 -0.88 -13.34
CA LYS A 57 -10.00 -0.04 -13.42
C LYS A 57 -10.77 -0.24 -14.74
N SER A 58 -10.06 -0.33 -15.85
CA SER A 58 -10.68 -0.26 -17.19
C SER A 58 -10.18 -1.29 -18.20
N LEU A 59 -8.91 -1.71 -18.12
CA LEU A 59 -8.36 -2.71 -19.05
C LEU A 59 -9.23 -3.96 -19.17
N PRO A 60 -9.31 -4.55 -20.38
CA PRO A 60 -10.05 -5.79 -20.59
C PRO A 60 -9.64 -6.91 -19.66
N PHE A 61 -10.60 -7.73 -19.26
CA PHE A 61 -10.29 -9.00 -18.61
C PHE A 61 -9.41 -9.85 -19.53
N ASP A 62 -8.58 -10.69 -18.93
CA ASP A 62 -7.58 -11.51 -19.60
C ASP A 62 -6.44 -10.74 -20.29
N THR A 63 -6.38 -9.41 -20.11
CA THR A 63 -5.18 -8.63 -20.42
C THR A 63 -4.01 -9.13 -19.57
N ILE A 64 -2.89 -9.43 -20.21
CA ILE A 64 -1.65 -9.83 -19.54
C ILE A 64 -0.74 -8.63 -19.41
N LEU A 65 -0.41 -8.29 -18.17
CA LEU A 65 0.44 -7.17 -17.80
C LEU A 65 1.78 -7.69 -17.29
N ARG A 66 2.89 -7.09 -17.73
CA ARG A 66 4.17 -7.16 -17.03
C ARG A 66 4.23 -5.98 -16.06
N VAL A 67 4.31 -6.29 -14.78
CA VAL A 67 4.45 -5.30 -13.70
C VAL A 67 5.88 -5.38 -13.20
N THR A 68 6.57 -4.24 -13.17
CA THR A 68 7.97 -4.16 -12.71
C THR A 68 8.04 -3.22 -11.51
N ASN A 69 8.52 -3.70 -10.37
CA ASN A 69 8.79 -2.87 -9.20
C ASN A 69 10.05 -2.03 -9.46
N LEU A 70 9.87 -0.71 -9.54
CA LEU A 70 10.96 0.21 -9.91
C LEU A 70 12.04 0.31 -8.84
N SER A 71 11.75 -0.06 -7.60
CA SER A 71 12.71 0.01 -6.49
C SER A 71 13.78 -1.10 -6.52
N ASN A 72 13.48 -2.22 -7.19
CA ASN A 72 14.33 -3.42 -7.18
C ASN A 72 14.48 -4.10 -8.56
N GLY A 73 13.79 -3.60 -9.59
CA GLY A 73 13.83 -4.14 -10.95
C GLY A 73 13.12 -5.49 -11.15
N LYS A 74 12.55 -6.10 -10.09
CA LYS A 74 11.83 -7.37 -10.21
C LYS A 74 10.55 -7.16 -11.00
N SER A 75 10.19 -8.16 -11.81
CA SER A 75 8.97 -8.12 -12.60
C SER A 75 8.19 -9.42 -12.53
N VAL A 76 6.88 -9.33 -12.77
CA VAL A 76 5.97 -10.47 -12.83
C VAL A 76 4.91 -10.22 -13.90
N LYS A 77 4.49 -11.28 -14.61
CA LYS A 77 3.32 -11.21 -15.50
C LYS A 77 2.06 -11.56 -14.70
N VAL A 78 1.01 -10.76 -14.83
CA VAL A 78 -0.28 -10.96 -14.17
C VAL A 78 -1.42 -10.81 -15.17
N ARG A 79 -2.51 -11.53 -14.93
CA ARG A 79 -3.75 -11.45 -15.71
C ARG A 79 -4.77 -10.55 -15.01
N VAL A 80 -5.38 -9.64 -15.76
CA VAL A 80 -6.50 -8.82 -15.25
C VAL A 80 -7.73 -9.70 -15.15
N ASN A 81 -8.25 -9.91 -13.93
CA ASN A 81 -9.50 -10.67 -13.71
C ASN A 81 -10.49 -9.96 -12.79
N ASP A 82 -10.17 -8.74 -12.35
CA ASP A 82 -11.00 -7.99 -11.41
C ASP A 82 -10.99 -6.47 -11.69
N ARG A 83 -11.89 -5.74 -11.02
CA ARG A 83 -12.01 -4.28 -11.09
C ARG A 83 -11.59 -3.62 -9.78
N GLY A 84 -11.03 -2.43 -9.92
CA GLY A 84 -10.36 -1.72 -8.84
C GLY A 84 -8.96 -1.29 -9.32
N PRO A 85 -8.13 -0.69 -8.47
CA PRO A 85 -8.42 -0.31 -7.08
C PRO A 85 -9.42 0.84 -7.02
N PHE A 86 -10.34 0.81 -6.04
CA PHE A 86 -11.26 1.92 -5.77
C PHE A 86 -10.68 2.93 -4.77
N VAL A 87 -9.37 3.14 -4.85
CA VAL A 87 -8.61 4.05 -3.99
C VAL A 87 -7.90 5.03 -4.91
N VAL A 88 -8.10 6.33 -4.66
CA VAL A 88 -7.47 7.39 -5.43
C VAL A 88 -5.95 7.25 -5.36
N GLY A 89 -5.27 7.47 -6.48
CA GLY A 89 -3.81 7.32 -6.58
C GLY A 89 -3.27 5.89 -6.74
N ARG A 90 -4.09 4.84 -6.59
CA ARG A 90 -3.69 3.45 -6.89
C ARG A 90 -4.15 3.03 -8.28
N GLU A 91 -3.26 2.35 -9.00
CA GLU A 91 -3.52 1.91 -10.38
C GLU A 91 -3.89 0.44 -10.46
N ILE A 92 -3.26 -0.40 -9.64
CA ILE A 92 -3.37 -1.86 -9.72
C ILE A 92 -3.33 -2.49 -8.32
N ASP A 93 -4.23 -3.43 -8.06
CA ASP A 93 -4.18 -4.28 -6.87
C ASP A 93 -3.79 -5.70 -7.32
N LEU A 94 -2.66 -6.19 -6.84
CA LEU A 94 -2.07 -7.47 -7.21
C LEU A 94 -2.55 -8.60 -6.30
N SER A 95 -2.43 -9.84 -6.76
CA SER A 95 -2.51 -10.99 -5.86
C SER A 95 -1.33 -11.03 -4.87
N LYS A 96 -1.49 -11.79 -3.78
CA LYS A 96 -0.41 -11.99 -2.79
C LYS A 96 0.82 -12.65 -3.43
N ALA A 97 0.63 -13.64 -4.30
CA ALA A 97 1.73 -14.29 -5.02
C ALA A 97 2.51 -13.33 -5.93
N ALA A 98 1.82 -12.45 -6.67
CA ALA A 98 2.47 -11.43 -7.48
C ALA A 98 3.26 -10.43 -6.61
N ALA A 99 2.68 -10.00 -5.48
CA ALA A 99 3.35 -9.11 -4.54
C ALA A 99 4.60 -9.75 -3.88
N VAL A 100 4.58 -11.06 -3.61
CA VAL A 100 5.77 -11.82 -3.18
C VAL A 100 6.86 -11.75 -4.24
N LYS A 101 6.52 -12.02 -5.51
CA LYS A 101 7.50 -12.00 -6.61
C LYS A 101 8.10 -10.61 -6.83
N LEU A 102 7.31 -9.55 -6.62
CA LEU A 102 7.77 -8.17 -6.68
C LEU A 102 8.50 -7.69 -5.43
N ASP A 103 8.58 -8.52 -4.38
CA ASP A 103 9.20 -8.19 -3.09
C ASP A 103 8.59 -6.92 -2.46
N MET A 104 7.25 -6.86 -2.45
CA MET A 104 6.47 -5.72 -1.93
C MET A 104 5.47 -6.07 -0.82
N LEU A 105 5.47 -7.33 -0.33
CA LEU A 105 4.61 -7.70 0.80
C LEU A 105 4.87 -6.86 2.04
N GLY A 106 6.16 -6.63 2.35
CA GLY A 106 6.58 -5.91 3.55
C GLY A 106 6.31 -4.40 3.48
N THR A 107 6.26 -3.82 2.29
CA THR A 107 5.95 -2.39 2.10
C THR A 107 4.45 -2.13 2.02
N GLY A 108 3.65 -3.08 1.54
CA GLY A 108 2.21 -2.85 1.32
C GLY A 108 1.93 -2.39 -0.11
N THR A 109 2.61 -1.32 -0.54
CA THR A 109 2.57 -0.82 -1.92
C THR A 109 3.98 -0.76 -2.54
N ALA A 110 4.00 -0.49 -3.85
CA ALA A 110 5.22 -0.23 -4.60
C ALA A 110 4.95 0.72 -5.77
N THR A 111 5.95 1.53 -6.13
CA THR A 111 5.96 2.24 -7.42
C THR A 111 6.38 1.26 -8.52
N VAL A 112 5.52 1.09 -9.53
CA VAL A 112 5.69 0.10 -10.59
C VAL A 112 5.61 0.72 -11.98
N LYS A 113 6.32 0.10 -12.94
CA LYS A 113 6.04 0.23 -14.37
C LYS A 113 5.08 -0.88 -14.78
N ILE A 114 4.07 -0.54 -15.56
CA ILE A 114 3.06 -1.46 -16.10
C ILE A 114 3.18 -1.48 -17.63
N GLU A 115 3.34 -2.66 -18.19
CA GLU A 115 3.43 -2.91 -19.62
C GLU A 115 2.37 -3.92 -20.04
N ILE A 116 1.64 -3.64 -21.10
CA ILE A 116 0.70 -4.59 -21.70
C ILE A 116 1.52 -5.53 -22.58
N VAL A 117 1.54 -6.81 -22.18
CA VAL A 117 2.17 -7.89 -22.94
C VAL A 117 1.18 -8.42 -23.98
N GLN A 118 -0.09 -8.55 -23.59
CA GLN A 118 -1.16 -9.00 -24.46
C GLN A 118 -2.46 -8.32 -24.03
N MET A 119 -3.20 -7.75 -24.97
CA MET A 119 -4.52 -7.19 -24.71
C MET A 119 -5.56 -8.31 -24.65
N GLY A 120 -6.46 -8.26 -23.67
CA GLY A 120 -7.60 -9.16 -23.57
C GLY A 120 -8.74 -8.79 -24.53
N PRO A 121 -9.75 -9.65 -24.68
CA PRO A 121 -10.89 -9.39 -25.56
C PRO A 121 -11.83 -8.32 -25.00
N GLU A 122 -12.34 -7.45 -25.88
CA GLU A 122 -13.30 -6.39 -25.56
C GLU A 122 -14.74 -6.91 -25.43
N THR A 123 -14.98 -7.73 -24.41
CA THR A 123 -16.31 -8.31 -24.12
C THR A 123 -17.26 -7.31 -23.49
N ASP A 124 -18.57 -7.57 -23.61
CA ASP A 124 -19.60 -6.73 -22.97
C ASP A 124 -19.46 -6.73 -21.45
N LEU A 125 -19.15 -7.88 -20.84
CA LEU A 125 -18.86 -7.98 -19.41
C LEU A 125 -17.70 -7.05 -19.02
N SER A 126 -16.63 -7.04 -19.80
CA SER A 126 -15.48 -6.17 -19.55
C SER A 126 -15.88 -4.68 -19.59
N LYS A 127 -16.61 -4.26 -20.63
CA LYS A 127 -17.06 -2.88 -20.83
C LYS A 127 -18.01 -2.43 -19.72
N GLN A 128 -19.02 -3.24 -19.41
CA GLN A 128 -20.03 -2.93 -18.40
C GLN A 128 -19.40 -2.80 -17.00
N THR A 129 -18.53 -3.73 -16.62
CA THR A 129 -17.86 -3.69 -15.31
C THR A 129 -16.86 -2.53 -15.21
N ALA A 130 -16.18 -2.16 -16.30
CA ALA A 130 -15.32 -0.98 -16.35
C ALA A 130 -16.13 0.34 -16.22
N ALA A 131 -17.28 0.43 -16.89
CA ALA A 131 -18.17 1.58 -16.77
C ALA A 131 -18.69 1.75 -15.32
N LYS A 132 -19.13 0.66 -14.69
CA LYS A 132 -19.55 0.64 -13.28
C LYS A 132 -18.39 1.01 -12.34
N ALA A 133 -17.18 0.50 -12.60
CA ALA A 133 -15.99 0.85 -11.84
C ALA A 133 -15.67 2.35 -11.91
N LYS A 134 -15.84 2.98 -13.08
CA LYS A 134 -15.68 4.42 -13.28
C LYS A 134 -16.70 5.23 -12.48
N GLU A 135 -17.97 4.81 -12.47
CA GLU A 135 -19.02 5.45 -11.67
C GLU A 135 -18.73 5.39 -10.17
N ILE A 136 -18.29 4.24 -9.66
CA ILE A 136 -17.88 4.07 -8.25
C ILE A 136 -16.74 5.04 -7.90
N MET A 137 -15.74 5.18 -8.78
CA MET A 137 -14.64 6.12 -8.59
C MET A 137 -15.12 7.58 -8.56
N ALA A 138 -15.97 7.98 -9.50
CA ALA A 138 -16.52 9.33 -9.57
C ALA A 138 -17.32 9.70 -8.31
N LYS A 139 -18.14 8.77 -7.79
CA LYS A 139 -18.89 8.97 -6.54
C LYS A 139 -17.96 9.17 -5.34
N LYS A 140 -16.85 8.42 -5.29
CA LYS A 140 -15.89 8.48 -4.19
C LYS A 140 -15.07 9.78 -4.22
N GLU A 141 -14.75 10.30 -5.39
CA GLU A 141 -14.10 11.60 -5.56
C GLU A 141 -15.05 12.77 -5.24
N GLY A 142 -16.34 12.66 -5.58
CA GLY A 142 -17.36 13.66 -5.26
C GLY A 142 -17.71 13.75 -3.76
N THR A 143 -17.60 12.64 -3.02
CA THR A 143 -17.90 12.60 -1.56
C THR A 143 -16.80 13.25 -0.70
N SER A 144 -15.61 13.52 -1.27
CA SER A 144 -14.50 14.15 -0.53
C SER A 144 -14.63 15.69 -0.37
N LYS A 145 -15.70 16.33 -0.89
CA LYS A 145 -15.85 17.80 -0.90
C LYS A 145 -17.00 18.37 -0.06
N THR A 146 -17.72 17.57 0.72
CA THR A 146 -18.77 18.10 1.62
C THR A 146 -18.94 17.19 2.82
N THR A 147 -18.28 17.49 3.95
CA THR A 147 -18.83 17.41 5.32
C THR A 147 -17.80 17.98 6.30
N SER A 148 -17.81 19.30 6.51
CA SER A 148 -17.26 19.93 7.71
C SER A 148 -18.02 21.20 8.04
N THR A 149 -19.32 21.06 8.32
CA THR A 149 -20.10 22.11 8.98
C THR A 149 -21.01 21.47 10.03
N SER A 150 -20.68 21.75 11.29
CA SER A 150 -21.54 21.81 12.48
C SER A 150 -22.70 20.80 12.61
N SER A 151 -22.56 19.86 13.55
CA SER A 151 -23.64 19.57 14.49
C SER A 151 -23.09 19.05 15.81
N LYS A 152 -23.10 19.96 16.77
CA LYS A 152 -23.04 19.70 18.20
C LYS A 152 -24.39 19.08 18.63
N LYS A 153 -24.29 18.10 19.53
CA LYS A 153 -25.25 17.73 20.58
C LYS A 153 -26.22 16.56 20.32
N THR A 154 -26.23 15.73 21.37
CA THR A 154 -27.35 15.00 21.99
C THR A 154 -27.63 13.55 21.52
N THR A 155 -27.02 12.66 22.30
CA THR A 155 -27.67 11.64 23.16
C THR A 155 -28.37 10.41 22.56
N THR A 156 -28.06 9.33 23.30
CA THR A 156 -28.93 8.24 23.76
C THR A 156 -29.14 7.00 22.89
N SER A 157 -28.45 5.94 23.35
CA SER A 157 -29.07 4.76 24.00
C SER A 157 -29.42 3.56 23.13
N SER A 158 -28.63 2.50 23.28
CA SER A 158 -29.06 1.12 23.59
C SER A 158 -27.96 0.14 23.13
N LYS A 159 -27.63 -0.98 23.78
CA LYS A 159 -28.02 -1.63 25.04
C LYS A 159 -27.29 -2.98 25.01
N LYS A 160 -26.43 -3.31 25.98
CA LYS A 160 -26.37 -4.70 26.47
C LYS A 160 -25.87 -4.80 27.91
N LYS A 161 -26.82 -5.27 28.71
CA LYS A 161 -26.88 -5.70 30.11
C LYS A 161 -25.88 -6.85 30.39
N THR A 162 -24.96 -6.75 31.35
CA THR A 162 -25.01 -6.99 32.82
C THR A 162 -25.19 -8.44 33.25
N THR A 163 -24.21 -8.95 34.02
CA THR A 163 -24.26 -9.74 35.29
C THR A 163 -22.87 -10.34 35.55
N GLU A 164 -22.21 -10.39 36.70
CA GLU A 164 -22.21 -9.73 38.03
C GLU A 164 -21.00 -10.35 38.80
N SER A 165 -20.05 -9.54 39.33
CA SER A 165 -19.68 -9.36 40.76
C SER A 165 -19.11 -10.57 41.55
N PRO A 166 -18.09 -10.38 42.44
CA PRO A 166 -18.23 -9.51 43.62
C PRO A 166 -17.02 -8.63 44.03
N LYS A 167 -17.34 -7.34 44.24
CA LYS A 167 -17.14 -6.46 45.42
C LYS A 167 -15.96 -6.69 46.39
N LYS A 168 -15.14 -5.64 46.58
CA LYS A 168 -14.78 -5.09 47.91
C LYS A 168 -14.53 -3.58 47.84
N GLU A 169 -15.13 -2.85 48.79
CA GLU A 169 -15.08 -1.39 49.07
C GLU A 169 -13.68 -0.76 48.92
N SER A 170 -13.55 0.36 48.22
CA SER A 170 -13.70 1.77 48.67
C SER A 170 -12.46 2.33 49.36
N GLU A 171 -11.75 3.22 48.67
CA GLU A 171 -11.43 4.55 49.20
C GLU A 171 -11.00 5.49 48.06
N VAL A 172 -11.78 6.55 47.90
CA VAL A 172 -11.44 7.71 47.06
C VAL A 172 -10.44 8.54 47.86
N SER A 173 -9.26 8.74 47.30
CA SER A 173 -8.39 9.87 47.66
C SER A 173 -8.02 10.61 46.39
N THR A 174 -8.74 11.70 46.16
CA THR A 174 -8.31 12.81 45.32
C THR A 174 -7.06 13.44 45.93
N SER A 175 -5.90 13.25 45.29
CA SER A 175 -4.71 14.07 45.55
C SER A 175 -4.08 14.55 44.24
N LYS A 176 -4.23 15.85 44.04
CA LYS A 176 -3.37 16.83 43.35
C LYS A 176 -2.14 16.34 42.59
N ALA A 177 -1.98 16.93 41.41
CA ALA A 177 -0.75 17.14 40.66
C ALA A 177 0.53 17.24 41.51
N ASN A 178 1.49 16.36 41.23
CA ASN A 178 2.82 16.69 40.71
C ASN A 178 3.69 15.43 40.64
N THR A 179 3.99 14.95 39.44
CA THR A 179 5.18 14.11 39.21
C THR A 179 5.68 14.37 37.79
N GLY A 180 6.99 14.55 37.62
CA GLY A 180 7.62 14.94 36.36
C GLY A 180 7.42 13.95 35.23
N ASP A 181 6.35 14.15 34.46
CA ASP A 181 6.00 13.32 33.32
C ASP A 181 7.02 13.54 32.19
N THR A 182 7.89 12.54 32.03
CA THR A 182 8.68 12.43 30.80
C THR A 182 7.71 12.22 29.63
N PRO A 183 7.77 13.03 28.55
CA PRO A 183 6.87 12.89 27.42
C PRO A 183 6.93 11.47 26.86
N VAL A 184 5.78 10.81 26.69
CA VAL A 184 5.72 9.53 26.00
C VAL A 184 6.06 9.77 24.53
N LEU A 185 7.24 9.32 24.12
CA LEU A 185 7.75 9.46 22.76
C LEU A 185 7.31 8.30 21.86
N TRP A 186 7.04 8.63 20.61
CA TRP A 186 6.66 7.71 19.55
C TRP A 186 7.67 7.76 18.40
N ASP A 187 7.79 6.63 17.71
CA ASP A 187 8.53 6.50 16.45
C ASP A 187 7.52 6.24 15.32
N ILE A 188 7.60 7.01 14.25
CA ILE A 188 6.78 6.84 13.04
C ILE A 188 7.67 6.25 11.95
N GLN A 189 7.56 4.95 11.71
CA GLN A 189 8.35 4.25 10.70
C GLN A 189 7.72 4.44 9.31
N ILE A 190 8.43 5.10 8.40
CA ILE A 190 7.98 5.43 7.04
C ILE A 190 8.32 4.33 6.02
N GLY A 191 9.26 3.43 6.36
CA GLY A 191 9.54 2.29 5.49
C GLY A 191 10.69 1.41 5.93
N ALA A 192 10.80 0.25 5.29
CA ALA A 192 11.84 -0.74 5.50
C ALA A 192 12.41 -1.19 4.14
N PHE A 193 13.73 -1.10 3.97
CA PHE A 193 14.41 -1.24 2.68
C PHE A 193 15.59 -2.20 2.79
N LYS A 194 15.78 -3.09 1.81
CA LYS A 194 17.01 -3.93 1.73
C LYS A 194 18.24 -3.12 1.30
N SER A 195 18.03 -2.08 0.50
CA SER A 195 19.10 -1.20 0.03
C SER A 195 19.25 0.03 0.92
N LYS A 196 20.49 0.29 1.35
CA LYS A 196 20.88 1.52 2.07
C LYS A 196 20.60 2.77 1.25
N GLU A 197 20.78 2.68 -0.07
CA GLU A 197 20.55 3.81 -0.98
C GLU A 197 19.06 4.14 -1.09
N ASN A 198 18.18 3.14 -1.18
CA ASN A 198 16.73 3.37 -1.21
C ASN A 198 16.23 3.95 0.11
N ALA A 199 16.77 3.48 1.25
CA ALA A 199 16.50 4.09 2.55
C ALA A 199 16.94 5.57 2.59
N ARG A 200 18.11 5.89 2.03
CA ARG A 200 18.60 7.27 1.90
C ARG A 200 17.71 8.12 1.00
N LYS A 201 17.25 7.59 -0.15
CA LYS A 201 16.30 8.31 -1.03
C LYS A 201 15.00 8.63 -0.31
N ARG A 202 14.43 7.67 0.44
CA ARG A 202 13.22 7.91 1.24
C ARG A 202 13.47 8.93 2.35
N ALA A 203 14.59 8.82 3.06
CA ALA A 203 14.97 9.79 4.09
C ALA A 203 15.17 11.19 3.52
N LYS A 204 15.79 11.31 2.33
CA LYS A 204 15.94 12.57 1.62
C LYS A 204 14.59 13.15 1.23
N ALA A 205 13.68 12.35 0.67
CA ALA A 205 12.34 12.82 0.32
C ALA A 205 11.57 13.37 1.53
N LEU A 206 11.69 12.74 2.70
CA LEU A 206 11.13 13.26 3.95
C LEU A 206 11.80 14.58 4.36
N SER A 207 13.13 14.66 4.25
CA SER A 207 13.85 15.90 4.56
C SER A 207 13.47 17.04 3.62
N ASP A 208 13.35 16.77 2.33
CA ASP A 208 12.95 17.74 1.30
C ASP A 208 11.50 18.23 1.53
N ALA A 209 10.64 17.38 2.11
CA ALA A 209 9.29 17.72 2.55
C ALA A 209 9.23 18.39 3.94
N GLY A 210 10.38 18.74 4.52
CA GLY A 210 10.46 19.50 5.78
C GLY A 210 10.26 18.67 7.04
N PHE A 211 10.36 17.35 6.97
CA PHE A 211 10.39 16.49 8.17
C PHE A 211 11.78 16.48 8.79
N THR A 212 11.84 16.51 10.12
CA THR A 212 13.08 16.44 10.90
C THR A 212 13.13 15.15 11.71
N LYS A 213 14.23 14.91 12.45
CA LYS A 213 14.43 13.71 13.29
C LYS A 213 14.30 12.39 12.52
N ILE A 214 14.67 12.40 11.24
CA ILE A 214 14.65 11.23 10.36
C ILE A 214 15.87 10.37 10.64
N VAL A 215 15.66 9.10 10.96
CA VAL A 215 16.71 8.13 11.27
C VAL A 215 16.60 6.93 10.36
N ILE A 216 17.76 6.50 9.83
CA ILE A 216 17.91 5.21 9.16
C ILE A 216 18.57 4.23 10.14
N GLN A 217 17.85 3.20 10.54
CA GLN A 217 18.36 2.13 11.41
C GLN A 217 18.54 0.85 10.62
N LYS A 218 19.69 0.18 10.75
CA LYS A 218 19.89 -1.15 10.20
C LYS A 218 19.50 -2.21 11.24
N THR A 219 18.61 -3.12 10.88
CA THR A 219 18.21 -4.28 11.71
C THR A 219 18.32 -5.52 10.85
N GLY A 220 19.30 -6.38 11.13
CA GLY A 220 19.68 -7.45 10.19
C GLY A 220 20.08 -6.86 8.84
N ASP A 221 19.46 -7.35 7.76
CA ASP A 221 19.71 -6.88 6.38
C ASP A 221 18.75 -5.76 5.92
N ILE A 222 17.98 -5.19 6.85
CA ILE A 222 16.94 -4.20 6.52
C ILE A 222 17.30 -2.84 7.11
N TYR A 223 17.21 -1.79 6.29
CA TYR A 223 17.29 -0.39 6.66
C TYR A 223 15.89 0.17 6.88
N ARG A 224 15.55 0.52 8.12
CA ARG A 224 14.28 1.14 8.51
C ARG A 224 14.44 2.65 8.55
N VAL A 225 13.57 3.37 7.86
CA VAL A 225 13.48 4.84 7.89
C VAL A 225 12.33 5.21 8.80
N ALA A 226 12.60 6.02 9.83
CA ALA A 226 11.59 6.47 10.78
C ALA A 226 11.83 7.91 11.20
N ILE A 227 10.75 8.63 11.50
CA ILE A 227 10.78 9.87 12.26
C ILE A 227 10.73 9.48 13.74
N LYS A 228 11.74 9.89 14.50
CA LYS A 228 11.89 9.57 15.91
C LYS A 228 11.50 10.75 16.79
N GLU A 229 11.18 10.47 18.06
CA GLU A 229 10.98 11.51 19.09
C GLU A 229 9.79 12.41 18.78
N VAL A 230 8.69 11.78 18.38
CA VAL A 230 7.41 12.46 18.18
C VAL A 230 6.64 12.38 19.50
N GLU A 231 6.22 13.51 20.04
CA GLU A 231 5.42 13.50 21.26
C GLU A 231 4.02 12.95 20.98
N SER A 232 3.41 12.33 21.99
CA SER A 232 2.07 11.72 21.85
C SER A 232 1.01 12.69 21.30
N SER A 233 1.10 13.98 21.67
CA SER A 233 0.23 15.06 21.20
C SER A 233 0.46 15.42 19.72
N GLU A 234 1.67 15.22 19.21
CA GLU A 234 2.09 15.62 17.85
C GLU A 234 1.86 14.52 16.81
N VAL A 235 1.62 13.27 17.24
CA VAL A 235 1.49 12.11 16.34
C VAL A 235 0.45 12.35 15.25
N ALA A 236 -0.75 12.79 15.62
CA ALA A 236 -1.85 12.97 14.67
C ALA A 236 -1.56 14.07 13.63
N GLU A 237 -0.91 15.17 14.04
CA GLU A 237 -0.48 16.24 13.13
C GLU A 237 0.60 15.73 12.18
N MET A 238 1.59 14.99 12.70
CA MET A 238 2.67 14.41 11.92
C MET A 238 2.13 13.41 10.88
N GLU A 239 1.16 12.59 11.27
CA GLU A 239 0.44 11.66 10.40
C GLU A 239 -0.31 12.39 9.27
N GLY A 240 -0.97 13.51 9.57
CA GLY A 240 -1.64 14.35 8.57
C GLY A 240 -0.65 14.96 7.57
N ARG A 241 0.42 15.57 8.06
CA ARG A 241 1.49 16.14 7.21
C ARG A 241 2.13 15.09 6.31
N LEU A 242 2.36 13.88 6.83
CA LEU A 242 2.89 12.76 6.04
C LEU A 242 1.94 12.41 4.90
N GLN A 243 0.64 12.30 5.16
CA GLN A 243 -0.36 12.01 4.13
C GLN A 243 -0.45 13.12 3.07
N GLU A 244 -0.46 14.39 3.48
CA GLU A 244 -0.48 15.56 2.58
C GLU A 244 0.74 15.60 1.65
N ASN A 245 1.90 15.16 2.15
CA ASN A 245 3.14 15.06 1.39
C ASN A 245 3.31 13.71 0.65
N GLY A 246 2.25 12.90 0.57
CA GLY A 246 2.22 11.65 -0.19
C GLY A 246 2.91 10.46 0.50
N PHE A 247 3.25 10.57 1.78
CA PHE A 247 3.73 9.48 2.63
C PHE A 247 2.55 8.83 3.36
N SER A 248 1.70 8.12 2.63
CA SER A 248 0.53 7.44 3.19
C SER A 248 0.82 6.08 3.82
N GLU A 249 2.07 5.60 3.71
CA GLU A 249 2.51 4.33 4.30
C GLU A 249 3.48 4.56 5.45
N TYR A 250 2.98 4.41 6.68
CA TYR A 250 3.77 4.45 7.89
C TYR A 250 3.18 3.55 8.98
N SER A 251 3.98 3.28 10.03
CA SER A 251 3.50 2.66 11.25
C SER A 251 3.96 3.46 12.47
N VAL A 252 3.04 3.75 13.37
CA VAL A 252 3.33 4.45 14.63
C VAL A 252 3.59 3.42 15.74
N ARG A 253 4.69 3.59 16.48
CA ARG A 253 5.08 2.68 17.57
C ARG A 253 5.49 3.49 18.78
N ARG A 254 4.94 3.14 19.94
CA ARG A 254 5.38 3.71 21.21
C ARG A 254 6.84 3.31 21.42
N ARG A 255 7.69 4.28 21.73
CA ARG A 255 9.06 3.99 22.09
C ARG A 255 9.07 3.36 23.47
N LYS A 256 9.68 2.18 23.59
CA LYS A 256 9.93 1.56 24.90
C LYS A 256 10.96 2.39 25.65
N THR A 257 10.65 2.78 26.88
CA THR A 257 11.62 3.42 27.79
C THR A 257 12.42 2.34 28.53
N ASN A 258 13.56 2.68 29.12
CA ASN A 258 14.38 1.72 29.89
C ASN A 258 13.61 1.01 31.01
N SER A 259 12.48 1.55 31.48
CA SER A 259 11.57 0.91 32.44
C SER A 259 10.82 -0.31 31.88
N ASP A 260 10.68 -0.42 30.55
CA ASP A 260 9.87 -1.48 29.91
C ASP A 260 10.66 -2.76 29.60
N ASN A 261 11.99 -2.74 29.83
CA ASN A 261 12.88 -3.88 29.62
C ASN A 261 13.24 -4.61 30.93
N ALA A 262 12.68 -4.20 32.07
CA ALA A 262 12.82 -4.89 33.36
C ALA A 262 11.66 -5.88 33.56
N LYS A 263 11.65 -6.97 32.78
CA LYS A 263 10.83 -8.16 33.04
C LYS A 263 11.36 -9.38 32.31
#